data_AF-A0A920REC0-F1
#
_entry.id   AF-A0A920REC0-F1
#
_cell.length_a   1.000
_cell.length_b   1.000
_cell.length_c   1.000
_cell.angle_alpha   90.00
_cell.angle_beta   90.00
_cell.angle_gamma   90.00
#
_symmetry.space_group_name_H-M   'P 1'
#
loop_
_entity.id
_entity.type
_entity.pdbx_description
1 polymer ?
#
loop_
_entity_poly.entity_id
_entity_poly.type
_entity_poly.pdbx_seq_one_letter_code
_entity_poly.pdbx_strand_id
1 'polypeptide(L)'
;MRAYRQARDYVNLTPAAEIAAAEAAYFPGIDVDVLASTIGQYQVLGCWTPHVEITRAAYEVTLDVFSHAGLIHKRYPFEAVCVAPPAAG
;
A
#
# COMPACT_ATOMS: atom_id res chain seq x y z
N MET A 1 3.60 -0.30 -14.19
CA MET A 1 4.29 0.00 -12.91
C MET A 1 4.82 1.42 -12.76
N ARG A 2 5.22 2.15 -13.82
CA ARG A 2 5.78 3.51 -13.70
C ARG A 2 4.88 4.48 -12.90
N ALA A 3 3.62 4.65 -13.31
CA ALA A 3 2.68 5.55 -12.65
C ALA A 3 2.44 5.18 -11.18
N TYR A 4 2.34 3.89 -10.86
CA TYR A 4 2.16 3.42 -9.49
C TYR A 4 3.37 3.73 -8.59
N ARG A 5 4.60 3.57 -9.12
CA ARG A 5 5.82 3.98 -8.40
C ARG A 5 5.83 5.48 -8.13
N GLN A 6 5.52 6.29 -9.16
CA GLN A 6 5.43 7.74 -9.01
C GLN A 6 4.35 8.16 -8.00
N ALA A 7 3.20 7.49 -7.98
CA ALA A 7 2.16 7.74 -7.00
C ALA A 7 2.61 7.38 -5.57
N ARG A 8 3.36 6.28 -5.38
CA ARG A 8 3.96 5.95 -4.08
C ARG A 8 4.95 7.01 -3.61
N ASP A 9 5.83 7.47 -4.49
CA ASP A 9 6.77 8.53 -4.14
C ASP A 9 6.03 9.83 -3.79
N TYR A 10 5.02 10.19 -4.59
CA TYR A 10 4.15 11.34 -4.33
C TYR A 10 3.51 11.28 -2.95
N VAL A 11 2.81 10.18 -2.59
CA VAL A 11 2.12 10.10 -1.30
C VAL A 11 3.05 10.09 -0.09
N ASN A 12 4.32 9.70 -0.24
CA ASN A 12 5.29 9.76 0.86
C ASN A 12 5.98 11.12 1.01
N LEU A 13 6.18 11.83 -0.09
CA LEU A 13 7.02 13.03 -0.13
C LEU A 13 6.21 14.33 -0.15
N THR A 14 4.94 14.28 -0.53
CA THR A 14 4.05 15.45 -0.57
C THR A 14 3.39 15.68 0.81
N PRO A 15 3.22 16.93 1.26
CA PRO A 15 2.50 17.22 2.49
C PRO A 15 1.08 16.66 2.49
N ALA A 16 0.65 16.08 3.61
CA ALA A 16 -0.65 15.43 3.72
C ALA A 16 -1.84 16.33 3.34
N ALA A 17 -1.77 17.63 3.64
CA ALA A 17 -2.80 18.60 3.26
C ALA A 17 -2.91 18.80 1.74
N GLU A 18 -1.79 18.77 1.01
CA GLU A 18 -1.80 18.89 -0.45
C GLU A 18 -2.38 17.62 -1.09
N ILE A 19 -2.07 16.44 -0.56
CA ILE A 19 -2.66 15.17 -1.00
C ILE A 19 -4.17 15.16 -0.72
N ALA A 20 -4.59 15.58 0.48
CA ALA A 20 -6.00 15.67 0.85
C ALA A 20 -6.79 16.59 -0.09
N ALA A 21 -6.23 17.74 -0.46
CA ALA A 21 -6.85 18.65 -1.42
C ALA A 21 -6.96 18.03 -2.82
N ALA A 22 -5.94 17.30 -3.27
CA ALA A 22 -5.94 16.62 -4.57
C ALA A 22 -6.96 15.47 -4.64
N GLU A 23 -7.20 14.79 -3.51
CA GLU A 23 -8.08 13.63 -3.45
C GLU A 23 -9.50 13.94 -2.94
N ALA A 24 -9.77 15.13 -2.41
CA ALA A 24 -11.03 15.48 -1.74
C ALA A 24 -12.29 15.14 -2.55
N ALA A 25 -12.27 15.32 -3.87
CA ALA A 25 -13.39 15.00 -4.74
C ALA A 25 -13.74 13.49 -4.79
N TYR A 26 -12.78 12.61 -4.45
CA TYR A 26 -12.99 11.16 -4.36
C TYR A 26 -13.53 10.71 -2.99
N PHE A 27 -13.53 11.60 -1.99
CA PHE A 27 -14.00 11.32 -0.63
C PHE A 27 -15.18 12.22 -0.23
N PRO A 28 -16.33 12.14 -0.92
CA PRO A 28 -17.48 12.98 -0.62
C PRO A 28 -17.99 12.71 0.81
N GLY A 29 -18.22 13.79 1.57
CA GLY A 29 -18.69 13.72 2.95
C GLY A 29 -17.58 13.50 3.99
N ILE A 30 -16.31 13.45 3.58
CA ILE A 30 -15.18 13.48 4.49
C ILE A 30 -14.68 14.92 4.59
N ASP A 31 -14.51 15.39 5.82
CA ASP A 31 -13.90 16.69 6.08
C ASP A 31 -12.41 16.67 5.65
N VAL A 32 -11.98 17.71 4.95
CA VAL A 32 -10.63 17.74 4.34
C VAL A 32 -9.52 17.71 5.39
N ASP A 33 -9.75 18.27 6.59
CA ASP A 33 -8.77 18.26 7.67
C ASP A 33 -8.67 16.85 8.29
N VAL A 34 -9.79 16.12 8.36
CA VAL A 34 -9.80 14.71 8.77
C VAL A 34 -9.05 13.85 7.76
N LEU A 35 -9.25 14.09 6.46
CA LEU A 35 -8.51 13.40 5.39
C LEU A 35 -7.01 13.68 5.49
N ALA A 36 -6.61 14.95 5.64
CA ALA A 36 -5.21 15.34 5.80
C ALA A 36 -4.56 14.71 7.04
N SER A 37 -5.26 14.70 8.18
CA SER A 37 -4.77 14.07 9.41
C SER A 37 -4.54 12.56 9.21
N THR A 38 -5.50 11.89 8.56
CA THR A 38 -5.41 10.44 8.27
C THR A 38 -4.23 10.14 7.34
N ILE A 39 -4.05 10.91 6.27
CA ILE A 39 -2.91 10.73 5.35
C ILE A 39 -1.59 10.91 6.10
N GLY A 40 -1.46 11.95 6.94
CA GLY A 40 -0.27 12.17 7.75
C GLY A 40 0.05 11.02 8.69
N GLN A 41 -0.97 10.38 9.28
CA GLN A 41 -0.77 9.17 10.09
C GLN A 41 -0.23 8.00 9.26
N TYR A 42 -0.78 7.76 8.06
CA TYR A 42 -0.32 6.68 7.19
C TYR A 42 1.11 6.88 6.66
N GLN A 43 1.53 8.13 6.44
CA GLN A 43 2.91 8.47 6.08
C GLN A 43 3.90 8.05 7.18
N VAL A 44 3.54 8.22 8.46
CA VAL A 44 4.40 7.85 9.60
C VAL A 44 4.31 6.35 9.92
N LEU A 45 3.16 5.71 9.69
CA LEU A 45 2.94 4.29 9.97
C LEU A 45 3.80 3.35 9.10
N GLY A 46 4.32 3.85 7.97
CA GLY A 46 5.19 3.09 7.07
C GLY A 46 4.41 2.15 6.13
N CYS A 47 3.12 2.38 5.93
CA CYS A 47 2.28 1.57 5.05
C CYS A 47 2.63 1.70 3.55
N TRP A 48 3.33 2.77 3.17
CA TRP A 48 3.54 3.14 1.77
C TRP A 48 5.02 3.13 1.36
N THR A 49 5.83 2.20 1.88
CA THR A 49 7.26 2.09 1.51
C THR A 49 7.52 2.18 -0.02
N PRO A 50 8.66 2.75 -0.49
CA PRO A 50 8.87 2.95 -1.93
C PRO A 50 8.97 1.65 -2.78
N HIS A 51 9.31 0.52 -2.16
CA HIS A 51 9.38 -0.77 -2.85
C HIS A 51 7.99 -1.29 -3.22
N VAL A 52 7.82 -1.79 -4.44
CA VAL A 52 6.51 -2.18 -5.00
C VAL A 52 6.35 -3.69 -5.17
N GLU A 53 7.42 -4.44 -4.98
CA GLU A 53 7.39 -5.88 -4.94
C GLU A 53 6.73 -6.37 -3.65
N ILE A 54 5.97 -7.45 -3.77
CA ILE A 54 5.61 -8.27 -2.62
C ILE A 54 6.83 -9.13 -2.32
N THR A 55 7.46 -8.92 -1.17
CA THR A 55 8.63 -9.72 -0.79
C THR A 55 8.19 -11.12 -0.41
N ARG A 56 9.05 -12.12 -0.67
CA ARG A 56 8.79 -13.50 -0.24
C ARG A 56 8.60 -13.60 1.27
N ALA A 57 9.39 -12.86 2.05
CA ALA A 57 9.27 -12.83 3.50
C ALA A 57 7.89 -12.33 3.94
N ALA A 58 7.39 -11.21 3.39
CA ALA A 58 6.06 -10.69 3.72
C ALA A 58 4.94 -11.65 3.30
N TYR A 59 5.10 -12.34 2.16
CA TYR A 59 4.15 -13.35 1.72
C TYR A 59 4.08 -14.55 2.68
N GLU A 60 5.23 -15.09 3.12
CA GLU A 60 5.26 -16.20 4.07
C GLU A 60 4.60 -15.84 5.41
N VAL A 61 4.84 -14.63 5.92
CA VAL A 61 4.16 -14.12 7.11
C VAL A 61 2.64 -14.02 6.89
N THR A 62 2.20 -13.59 5.70
CA THR A 62 0.77 -13.53 5.36
C THR A 62 0.13 -14.92 5.37
N LEU A 63 0.83 -15.93 4.84
CA LEU A 63 0.36 -17.32 4.90
C LEU A 63 0.25 -17.83 6.34
N ASP A 64 1.18 -17.44 7.23
CA ASP A 64 1.11 -17.82 8.64
C ASP A 64 -0.13 -17.21 9.32
N VAL A 65 -0.40 -15.93 9.08
CA VAL A 65 -1.58 -15.23 9.59
C VAL A 65 -2.87 -15.91 9.12
N PHE A 66 -2.99 -16.19 7.82
CA PHE A 66 -4.20 -16.84 7.27
C PHE A 66 -4.36 -18.29 7.69
N SER A 67 -3.26 -19.03 7.83
CA SER A 67 -3.31 -20.40 8.35
C SER A 67 -3.73 -20.41 9.81
N HIS A 68 -3.21 -19.49 10.62
CA HIS A 68 -3.59 -19.36 12.03
C HIS A 68 -5.07 -18.99 12.20
N ALA A 69 -5.57 -18.09 11.34
CA ALA A 69 -6.98 -17.70 11.31
C ALA A 69 -7.92 -18.77 10.71
N GLY A 70 -7.39 -19.88 10.18
CA GLY A 70 -8.18 -20.94 9.54
C GLY A 70 -8.80 -20.55 8.19
N LEU A 71 -8.34 -19.46 7.57
CA LEU A 71 -8.86 -18.94 6.29
C LEU A 71 -8.27 -19.66 5.07
N ILE A 72 -7.14 -20.34 5.24
CA ILE A 72 -6.56 -21.23 4.24
C ILE A 72 -6.29 -22.60 4.85
N HIS A 73 -6.50 -23.66 4.07
CA HIS A 73 -6.25 -25.04 4.47
C HIS A 73 -5.00 -25.64 3.80
N LYS A 74 -4.32 -24.86 2.97
CA LYS A 74 -3.05 -25.22 2.33
C LYS A 74 -2.21 -23.97 2.10
N ARG A 75 -0.88 -24.15 2.08
CA ARG A 75 0.06 -23.08 1.71
C ARG A 75 0.21 -23.03 0.20
N TYR A 76 0.00 -21.85 -0.38
CA TYR A 76 0.19 -21.63 -1.81
C TYR A 76 1.64 -21.21 -2.06
N PRO A 77 2.30 -21.72 -3.12
CA PRO A 77 3.65 -21.29 -3.44
C PRO A 77 3.65 -19.84 -3.92
N PHE A 78 4.68 -19.08 -3.51
CA PHE A 78 4.84 -17.66 -3.85
C PHE A 78 4.72 -17.41 -5.36
N GLU A 79 5.34 -18.25 -6.19
CA GLU A 79 5.40 -18.11 -7.64
C GLU A 79 4.03 -18.29 -8.32
N ALA A 80 3.06 -18.90 -7.64
CA ALA A 80 1.70 -19.03 -8.16
C ALA A 80 0.82 -17.81 -7.87
N VAL A 81 1.25 -16.91 -6.98
CA VAL A 81 0.45 -15.77 -6.50
C VAL A 81 1.12 -14.43 -6.80
N CYS A 82 2.44 -14.37 -6.69
CA CYS A 82 3.22 -13.16 -6.83
C CYS A 82 4.14 -13.23 -8.05
N VAL A 83 4.25 -12.11 -8.75
CA VAL A 83 5.17 -11.92 -9.86
C VAL A 83 6.05 -10.69 -9.61
N ALA A 84 7.28 -10.74 -10.11
CA ALA A 84 8.17 -9.59 -10.02
C ALA A 84 7.56 -8.39 -10.77
N PRO A 85 7.69 -7.16 -10.23
CA PRO A 85 7.26 -5.97 -10.95
C PRO A 85 7.96 -5.89 -12.32
N PRO A 86 7.26 -5.48 -13.40
CA PRO A 86 7.89 -5.13 -14.66
C PRO A 86 9.13 -4.26 -14.48
N ALA A 87 10.17 -4.58 -15.23
CA ALA A 87 11.41 -3.81 -15.30
C ALA A 87 11.09 -2.32 -15.51
N ALA A 88 11.91 -1.44 -14.94
CA ALA A 88 11.78 -0.02 -15.18
C ALA A 88 12.04 0.25 -16.67
N GLY A 89 11.00 0.64 -17.40
CA GLY A 89 11.11 1.29 -18.70
C GLY A 89 10.94 2.80 -18.55
#